data_AF-A0A951CL73-F1
#
_entry.id   AF-A0A951CL73-F1
#
_cell.length_a   1.000
_cell.length_b   1.000
_cell.length_c   1.000
_cell.angle_alpha   90.00
_cell.angle_beta   90.00
_cell.angle_gamma   90.00
#
_symmetry.space_group_name_H-M   'P 1'
#
loop_
_entity.id
_entity.type
_entity.pdbx_description
1 polymer ?
#
loop_
_entity_poly.entity_id
_entity_poly.type
_entity_poly.pdbx_seq_one_letter_code
_entity_poly.pdbx_strand_id
1 'polypeptide(L)'
;MRELKIPRGLIVFLGVMLILTMIAFAFRAISERVSTGSAPSGTHLFSALFPFGNPSIPPQTASTSDTTANLEGAKASGGVPALRHVSQLPVSGGWFVPGKTATSAPLIRYMDRQSGHVEEVPADSFTETRLSNTTLPGMEELYAI
;
A
#
# COMPACT_ATOMS: atom_id res chain seq x y z
N MET A 1 60.60 40.54 30.87
CA MET A 1 59.67 39.43 30.58
C MET A 1 58.46 39.62 31.50
N ARG A 2 57.27 39.90 30.97
CA ARG A 2 56.06 40.14 31.78
C ARG A 2 55.30 38.82 31.89
N GLU A 3 55.18 38.27 33.09
CA GLU A 3 54.38 37.07 33.32
C GLU A 3 52.90 37.40 33.22
N LEU A 4 52.23 36.78 32.24
CA LEU A 4 50.82 36.98 32.00
C LEU A 4 50.02 36.14 32.99
N LYS A 5 49.56 36.76 34.08
CA LYS A 5 48.64 36.12 35.04
C LYS A 5 47.28 35.94 34.39
N ILE A 6 46.96 34.70 33.99
CA ILE A 6 45.67 34.36 33.41
C ILE A 6 44.62 34.37 34.53
N PRO A 7 43.58 35.21 34.46
CA PRO A 7 42.55 35.23 35.49
C PRO A 7 41.73 33.94 35.41
N ARG A 8 41.36 33.39 36.57
CA ARG A 8 40.63 32.12 36.68
C ARG A 8 39.31 32.12 35.88
N GLY A 9 38.65 33.27 35.78
CA GLY A 9 37.46 33.45 34.95
C GLY A 9 37.71 33.27 33.45
N LEU A 10 38.89 33.65 32.94
CA LEU A 10 39.26 33.43 31.54
C LEU A 10 39.45 31.94 31.25
N ILE A 11 40.03 31.19 32.19
CA ILE A 11 40.22 29.74 32.05
C ILE A 11 38.88 29.01 31.98
N VAL A 12 37.94 29.36 32.88
CA VAL A 12 36.59 28.78 32.87
C VAL A 12 35.83 29.17 31.60
N PHE A 13 35.92 30.43 31.18
CA PHE A 13 35.29 30.90 29.94
C PHE A 13 35.83 30.16 28.71
N LEU A 14 37.15 29.99 28.61
CA LEU A 14 37.78 29.27 27.50
C LEU A 14 37.37 27.79 27.48
N GLY A 15 37.26 27.16 28.66
CA GLY A 15 36.80 25.77 28.80
C GLY A 15 35.35 25.59 28.35
N VAL A 16 34.44 26.47 28.78
CA VAL A 16 33.02 26.43 28.36
C VAL A 16 32.88 26.68 26.86
N MET A 17 33.64 27.64 26.30
CA MET A 17 33.66 27.88 24.86
C MET A 17 34.12 26.64 24.07
N LEU A 18 35.15 25.95 24.54
CA LEU A 18 35.66 24.74 23.90
C LEU A 18 34.65 23.58 23.93
N ILE A 19 33.87 23.46 25.02
CA ILE A 19 32.80 22.46 25.12
C ILE A 19 31.66 22.80 24.16
N LEU A 20 31.25 24.07 24.08
CA LEU A 20 30.18 24.51 23.16
C LEU A 20 30.55 24.31 21.69
N THR A 21 31.81 24.58 21.31
CA THR A 21 32.27 24.34 19.93
C THR A 21 32.31 22.85 19.59
N MET A 22 32.70 21.99 20.54
CA MET A 22 32.64 20.53 20.37
C MET A 22 31.20 20.02 20.20
N ILE A 23 30.24 20.54 20.97
CA ILE A 23 28.82 20.16 20.84
C ILE A 23 28.26 20.62 19.48
N ALA A 24 28.54 21.87 19.08
CA ALA A 24 28.10 22.39 17.78
C ALA A 24 28.71 21.61 16.61
N PHE A 25 29.99 21.23 16.71
CA PHE A 25 30.67 20.41 15.71
C PHE A 25 30.09 19.00 15.64
N ALA A 26 29.81 18.36 16.78
CA ALA A 26 29.17 17.06 16.82
C ALA A 26 27.75 17.08 16.21
N PHE A 27 26.95 18.11 16.53
CA PHE A 27 25.63 18.32 15.93
C PHE A 27 25.72 18.49 14.42
N ARG A 28 26.64 19.34 13.94
CA ARG A 28 26.84 19.56 12.50
C ARG A 28 27.29 18.27 11.79
N ALA A 29 28.22 17.53 12.38
CA ALA A 29 28.71 16.27 11.81
C ALA A 29 27.64 15.17 11.75
N ILE A 30 26.64 15.22 12.64
CA ILE A 30 25.46 14.34 12.58
C ILE A 30 24.46 14.84 11.53
N SER A 31 24.20 16.16 11.47
CA SER A 31 23.28 16.75 10.48
C SER A 31 23.76 16.62 9.03
N GLU A 32 25.07 16.67 8.78
CA GLU A 32 25.64 16.45 7.44
C GLU A 32 25.50 14.99 6.99
N ARG A 33 25.47 14.02 7.92
CA ARG A 33 25.16 12.61 7.62
C ARG A 33 23.68 12.36 7.32
N VAL A 34 22.80 13.31 7.64
CA VAL A 34 21.37 13.26 7.34
C VAL A 34 21.04 13.91 5.97
N SER A 35 22.03 14.48 5.27
CA SER A 35 21.80 15.27 4.03
C SER A 35 22.30 14.63 2.74
N THR A 36 22.48 13.30 2.67
CA THR A 36 22.56 12.59 1.39
C THR A 36 21.20 12.04 1.01
N GLY A 37 20.38 12.88 0.37
CA GLY A 37 19.10 12.47 -0.21
C GLY A 37 18.20 13.64 -0.59
N SER A 38 18.32 14.06 -1.86
CA SER A 38 17.31 14.71 -2.72
C SER A 38 16.50 15.93 -2.24
N ALA A 39 16.50 16.94 -3.13
CA ALA A 39 15.55 18.04 -3.37
C ALA A 39 14.28 18.18 -2.49
N PRO A 40 13.83 19.42 -2.21
CA PRO A 40 12.75 19.72 -1.27
C PRO A 40 11.44 19.17 -1.80
N SER A 41 11.11 17.96 -1.38
CA SER A 41 9.96 17.23 -1.85
C SER A 41 8.88 17.32 -0.78
N GLY A 42 7.73 17.85 -1.20
CA GLY A 42 6.62 18.18 -0.31
C GLY A 42 6.21 16.98 0.53
N THR A 43 6.07 17.23 1.83
CA THR A 43 5.18 16.54 2.76
C THR A 43 5.00 15.03 2.51
N HIS A 44 6.09 14.26 2.64
CA HIS A 44 6.10 12.79 2.61
C HIS A 44 5.60 12.13 3.90
N LEU A 45 4.83 12.84 4.72
CA LEU A 45 4.34 12.31 5.99
C LEU A 45 3.39 11.13 5.77
N PHE A 46 2.51 11.21 4.77
CA PHE A 46 1.55 10.14 4.46
C PHE A 46 2.20 8.91 3.82
N SER A 47 3.17 9.08 2.91
CA SER A 47 3.90 7.97 2.29
C SER A 47 4.85 7.25 3.25
N ALA A 48 5.29 7.93 4.32
CA ALA A 48 6.08 7.32 5.39
C ALA A 48 5.21 6.56 6.41
N LEU A 49 3.97 7.00 6.61
CA LEU A 49 3.04 6.36 7.57
C LEU A 49 2.30 5.16 6.96
N PHE A 50 2.15 5.14 5.64
CA PHE A 50 1.51 4.06 4.90
C PHE A 50 2.42 3.58 3.75
N PRO A 51 3.29 2.57 3.99
CA PRO A 51 4.26 2.08 3.00
C PRO A 51 3.65 1.23 1.87
N PHE A 52 2.32 1.18 1.75
CA PHE A 52 1.62 0.47 0.68
C PHE A 52 1.11 1.50 -0.33
N GLY A 53 1.56 1.38 -1.59
CA GLY A 53 1.12 2.27 -2.67
C GLY A 53 2.12 3.37 -3.06
N ASN A 54 3.43 3.11 -3.03
CA ASN A 54 4.42 4.01 -3.61
C ASN A 54 4.67 3.66 -5.09
N PRO A 55 3.98 4.26 -6.08
CA PRO A 55 4.46 4.20 -7.44
C PRO A 55 5.72 5.06 -7.50
N SER A 56 6.85 4.47 -7.85
CA SER A 56 8.01 5.21 -8.33
C SER A 56 7.58 5.95 -9.61
N ILE A 57 7.13 7.20 -9.48
CA ILE A 57 6.69 8.07 -10.59
C ILE A 57 7.93 8.77 -11.16
N PRO A 58 8.47 8.36 -12.34
CA PRO A 58 9.15 9.32 -13.19
C PRO A 58 8.11 10.32 -13.71
N PRO A 59 8.47 11.60 -13.93
CA PRO A 59 7.50 12.67 -14.13
C PRO A 59 6.72 12.43 -15.43
N GLN A 60 5.46 12.05 -15.31
CA GLN A 60 4.54 11.96 -16.44
C GLN A 60 3.31 12.81 -16.13
N THR A 61 3.15 13.86 -16.93
CA THR A 61 2.00 14.76 -16.97
C THR A 61 0.71 13.97 -16.95
N ALA A 62 -0.16 14.29 -15.99
CA ALA A 62 -1.47 13.71 -15.84
C ALA A 62 -2.34 13.97 -17.08
N SER A 63 -2.68 12.90 -17.79
CA SER A 63 -3.89 12.82 -18.62
C SER A 63 -4.82 11.83 -17.94
N THR A 64 -5.83 12.35 -17.26
CA THR A 64 -6.99 11.56 -16.82
C THR A 64 -7.72 11.08 -18.06
N SER A 65 -7.62 9.79 -18.37
CA SER A 65 -8.52 9.11 -19.28
C SER A 65 -9.27 8.09 -18.45
N ASP A 66 -10.44 8.48 -17.97
CA ASP A 66 -11.47 7.55 -17.49
C ASP A 66 -11.90 6.69 -18.68
N THR A 67 -11.20 5.57 -18.87
CA THR A 67 -11.70 4.50 -19.73
C THR A 67 -12.46 3.54 -18.84
N THR A 68 -13.78 3.71 -18.79
CA THR A 68 -14.73 2.69 -18.34
C THR A 68 -14.55 1.45 -19.23
N ALA A 69 -13.66 0.54 -18.84
CA ALA A 69 -13.51 -0.73 -19.52
C ALA A 69 -14.68 -1.64 -19.13
N ASN A 70 -15.69 -1.68 -20.01
CA ASN A 70 -16.59 -2.83 -20.12
C ASN A 70 -15.74 -4.09 -20.28
N LEU A 71 -15.61 -4.87 -19.21
CA LEU A 71 -14.98 -6.19 -19.22
C LEU A 71 -16.06 -7.24 -19.48
N GLU A 72 -16.67 -7.17 -20.65
CA GLU A 72 -17.41 -8.31 -21.19
C GLU A 72 -16.41 -9.17 -21.96
N GLY A 73 -16.10 -10.36 -21.44
CA GLY A 73 -15.52 -11.46 -22.22
C GLY A 73 -14.06 -11.37 -22.67
N ALA A 74 -13.23 -10.48 -22.15
CA ALA A 74 -11.79 -10.50 -22.46
C ALA A 74 -11.08 -11.62 -21.67
N LYS A 75 -10.86 -12.77 -22.31
CA LYS A 75 -9.98 -13.83 -21.81
C LYS A 75 -8.54 -13.28 -21.76
N ALA A 76 -8.21 -12.63 -20.65
CA ALA A 76 -6.91 -12.00 -20.45
C ALA A 76 -5.81 -13.07 -20.46
N SER A 77 -5.00 -13.08 -21.52
CA SER A 77 -3.75 -13.87 -21.62
C SER A 77 -2.61 -13.21 -20.83
N GLY A 78 -2.94 -12.60 -19.69
CA GLY A 78 -2.03 -12.00 -18.73
C GLY A 78 -2.29 -12.61 -17.36
N GLY A 79 -1.25 -12.75 -16.53
CA GLY A 79 -1.39 -13.32 -15.20
C GLY A 79 -2.51 -12.64 -14.42
N VAL A 80 -3.28 -13.43 -13.66
CA VAL A 80 -4.39 -12.91 -12.87
C VAL A 80 -3.87 -11.93 -11.82
N PRO A 81 -4.43 -10.70 -11.76
CA PRO A 81 -3.99 -9.71 -10.78
C PRO A 81 -4.37 -10.14 -9.36
N ALA A 82 -3.52 -9.80 -8.38
CA ALA A 82 -3.72 -10.14 -6.98
C ALA A 82 -5.04 -9.60 -6.38
N LEU A 83 -5.54 -8.48 -6.93
CA LEU A 83 -6.85 -7.93 -6.61
C LEU A 83 -7.66 -7.80 -7.89
N ARG A 84 -8.86 -8.38 -7.92
CA ARG A 84 -9.75 -8.33 -9.07
C ARG A 84 -11.22 -8.35 -8.65
N HIS A 85 -12.07 -7.85 -9.53
CA HIS A 85 -13.50 -8.01 -9.41
C HIS A 85 -13.90 -9.45 -9.80
N VAL A 86 -14.67 -10.14 -8.97
CA VAL A 86 -14.99 -11.56 -9.15
C VAL A 86 -16.30 -11.79 -9.89
N SER A 87 -17.28 -10.90 -9.73
CA SER A 87 -18.59 -10.97 -10.40
C SER A 87 -19.08 -9.57 -10.75
N GLN A 88 -19.69 -9.39 -11.92
CA GLN A 88 -20.34 -8.14 -12.32
C GLN A 88 -21.77 -8.01 -11.79
N LEU A 89 -22.37 -9.13 -11.37
CA LEU A 89 -23.71 -9.19 -10.81
C LEU A 89 -23.66 -8.92 -9.31
N PRO A 90 -24.72 -8.33 -8.72
CA PRO A 90 -24.81 -8.17 -7.29
C PRO A 90 -24.82 -9.56 -6.61
N VAL A 91 -23.93 -9.76 -5.64
CA VAL A 91 -23.81 -11.02 -4.90
C VAL A 91 -24.33 -10.89 -3.48
N SER A 92 -24.92 -11.95 -2.93
CA SER A 92 -25.39 -11.99 -1.53
C SER A 92 -24.27 -12.35 -0.54
N GLY A 93 -23.01 -12.22 -0.96
CA GLY A 93 -21.82 -12.61 -0.21
C GLY A 93 -21.00 -13.68 -0.93
N GLY A 94 -19.78 -13.90 -0.44
CA GLY A 94 -18.87 -14.90 -0.96
C GLY A 94 -17.86 -15.34 0.10
N TRP A 95 -17.28 -16.52 -0.10
CA TRP A 95 -16.31 -17.10 0.81
C TRP A 95 -15.23 -17.89 0.04
N PHE A 96 -14.07 -18.02 0.68
CA PHE A 96 -12.93 -18.73 0.11
C PHE A 96 -12.99 -20.22 0.45
N VAL A 97 -13.04 -21.05 -0.58
CA VAL A 97 -12.95 -22.51 -0.50
C VAL A 97 -11.49 -22.91 -0.70
N PRO A 98 -10.87 -23.68 0.21
CA PRO A 98 -9.54 -24.20 -0.03
C PRO A 98 -9.52 -25.12 -1.25
N GLY A 99 -8.44 -25.06 -2.02
CA GLY A 99 -8.24 -25.96 -3.15
C GLY A 99 -8.22 -27.43 -2.70
N LYS A 100 -8.70 -28.34 -3.55
CA LYS A 100 -8.75 -29.79 -3.24
C LYS A 100 -7.36 -30.39 -3.00
N THR A 101 -6.31 -29.76 -3.52
CA THR A 101 -4.91 -30.15 -3.31
C THR A 101 -4.09 -28.94 -2.90
N ALA A 102 -2.92 -29.15 -2.29
CA ALA A 102 -2.01 -28.07 -1.88
C ALA A 102 -1.52 -27.18 -3.04
N THR A 103 -1.57 -27.70 -4.28
CA THR A 103 -1.16 -27.00 -5.49
C THR A 103 -2.33 -26.35 -6.23
N SER A 104 -3.58 -26.68 -5.86
CA SER A 104 -4.77 -26.08 -6.46
C SER A 104 -4.97 -24.66 -5.91
N ALA A 105 -5.24 -23.71 -6.80
CA ALA A 105 -5.67 -22.38 -6.39
C ALA A 105 -6.95 -22.46 -5.53
N PRO A 106 -7.10 -21.58 -4.52
CA PRO A 106 -8.34 -21.49 -3.76
C PRO A 106 -9.48 -21.06 -4.70
N LEU A 107 -10.70 -21.50 -4.39
CA LEU A 107 -11.88 -21.11 -5.14
C LEU A 107 -12.63 -20.03 -4.37
N ILE A 108 -13.23 -19.10 -5.10
CA ILE A 108 -14.11 -18.08 -4.54
C ILE A 108 -15.51 -18.53 -4.87
N ARG A 109 -16.27 -18.91 -3.85
CA ARG A 109 -17.67 -19.30 -3.99
C ARG A 109 -18.55 -18.15 -3.57
N TYR A 110 -19.48 -17.77 -4.43
CA TYR A 110 -20.45 -16.71 -4.15
C TYR A 110 -21.83 -17.12 -4.65
N MET A 111 -22.83 -16.33 -4.27
CA MET A 111 -24.20 -16.55 -4.70
C MET A 111 -24.74 -15.28 -5.37
N ASP A 112 -25.24 -15.43 -6.58
CA ASP A 112 -25.88 -14.34 -7.32
C ASP A 112 -27.19 -13.96 -6.61
N ARG A 113 -27.33 -12.67 -6.32
CA ARG A 113 -28.47 -12.12 -5.60
C ARG A 113 -29.75 -12.13 -6.46
N GLN A 114 -29.64 -11.99 -7.78
CA GLN A 114 -30.82 -11.96 -8.65
C GLN A 114 -31.35 -13.35 -8.95
N SER A 115 -30.45 -14.30 -9.21
CA SER A 115 -30.83 -15.63 -9.69
C SER A 115 -30.77 -16.72 -8.62
N GLY A 116 -30.19 -16.42 -7.44
CA GLY A 116 -30.05 -17.37 -6.35
C GLY A 116 -29.15 -18.57 -6.69
N HIS A 117 -28.35 -18.50 -7.76
CA HIS A 117 -27.43 -19.55 -8.15
C HIS A 117 -26.11 -19.42 -7.42
N VAL A 118 -25.52 -20.56 -7.08
CA VAL A 118 -24.18 -20.64 -6.49
C VAL A 118 -23.15 -20.85 -7.60
N GLU A 119 -22.15 -19.99 -7.61
CA GLU A 119 -21.09 -19.93 -8.61
C GLU A 119 -19.71 -20.00 -7.95
N GLU A 120 -18.75 -20.57 -8.66
CA GLU A 120 -17.36 -20.69 -8.26
C GLU A 120 -16.43 -20.12 -9.31
N VAL A 121 -15.44 -19.35 -8.84
CA VAL A 121 -14.36 -18.83 -9.67
C VAL A 121 -13.02 -19.17 -9.01
N PRO A 122 -12.11 -19.89 -9.68
CA PRO A 122 -10.76 -20.14 -9.16
C PRO A 122 -9.99 -18.83 -9.01
N ALA A 123 -9.26 -18.62 -7.92
CA ALA A 123 -8.56 -17.36 -7.64
C ALA A 123 -7.51 -16.96 -8.69
N ASP A 124 -7.02 -17.92 -9.48
CA ASP A 124 -6.01 -17.78 -10.53
C ASP A 124 -6.59 -17.76 -11.95
N SER A 125 -7.91 -17.80 -12.11
CA SER A 125 -8.60 -17.83 -13.41
C SER A 125 -9.88 -16.99 -13.40
N PHE A 126 -10.31 -16.52 -14.56
CA PHE A 126 -11.60 -15.84 -14.75
C PHE A 126 -12.71 -16.81 -15.18
N THR A 127 -12.44 -18.12 -15.17
CA THR A 127 -13.43 -19.14 -15.53
C THR A 127 -14.41 -19.32 -14.38
N GLU A 128 -15.63 -18.85 -14.59
CA GLU A 128 -16.75 -19.07 -13.68
C GLU A 128 -17.42 -20.43 -13.97
N THR A 129 -17.77 -21.15 -12.91
CA THR A 129 -18.48 -22.42 -12.99
C THR A 129 -19.68 -22.38 -12.05
N ARG A 130 -20.88 -22.66 -12.59
CA ARG A 130 -22.09 -22.82 -11.79
C ARG A 130 -22.07 -24.17 -11.06
N LEU A 131 -22.30 -24.15 -9.75
CA LEU A 131 -22.35 -25.35 -8.91
C LEU A 131 -23.74 -25.96 -8.82
N SER A 132 -24.79 -25.13 -8.85
CA SER A 132 -26.16 -25.59 -8.67
C SER A 132 -27.10 -25.02 -9.73
N ASN A 133 -27.98 -25.87 -10.24
CA ASN A 133 -29.11 -25.47 -11.09
C ASN A 133 -30.36 -25.14 -10.26
N THR A 134 -30.24 -25.14 -8.93
CA THR A 134 -31.33 -24.79 -8.02
C THR A 134 -31.23 -23.31 -7.71
N THR A 135 -32.29 -22.56 -8.03
CA THR A 135 -32.50 -21.18 -7.58
C THR A 135 -32.96 -21.18 -6.13
N LEU A 136 -32.29 -20.41 -5.29
CA LEU A 136 -32.78 -20.07 -3.95
C LEU A 136 -33.54 -18.73 -4.02
N PRO A 137 -34.87 -18.72 -3.83
CA PRO A 137 -35.66 -17.48 -3.88
C PRO A 137 -35.48 -16.63 -2.61
N GLY A 138 -35.68 -15.31 -2.73
CA GLY A 138 -35.62 -14.37 -1.59
C GLY A 138 -34.21 -13.99 -1.16
N MET A 139 -33.19 -14.33 -1.95
CA MET A 139 -31.79 -13.96 -1.68
C MET A 139 -31.54 -12.47 -1.81
N GLU A 140 -32.36 -11.81 -2.62
CA GLU A 140 -32.41 -10.37 -2.79
C GLU A 140 -32.81 -9.63 -1.52
N GLU A 141 -33.53 -10.26 -0.61
CA GLU A 141 -34.05 -9.66 0.63
C GLU A 141 -33.05 -9.74 1.81
N LEU A 142 -32.08 -10.67 1.76
CA LEU A 142 -31.19 -11.01 2.88
C LEU A 142 -30.12 -9.96 3.22
N TYR A 143 -29.91 -8.93 2.38
CA TYR A 143 -28.93 -7.86 2.61
C TYR A 143 -29.45 -6.47 2.19
N ALA A 144 -30.71 -6.17 2.50
CA ALA A 144 -31.18 -4.78 2.54
C ALA A 144 -30.78 -4.18 3.90
N ILE A 145 -29.59 -3.58 3.98
CA ILE A 145 -29.18 -2.69 5.08
C ILE A 145 -28.87 -1.32 4.48
#